data_AF-A0A9E1X841-F1
#
_entry.id   AF-A0A9E1X841-F1
#
_cell.length_a   1.000
_cell.length_b   1.000
_cell.length_c   1.000
_cell.angle_alpha   90.00
_cell.angle_beta   90.00
_cell.angle_gamma   90.00
#
_symmetry.space_group_name_H-M   'P 1'
#
loop_
_entity.id
_entity.type
_entity.pdbx_description
1 polymer ?
#
loop_
_entity_poly.entity_id
_entity_poly.type
_entity_poly.pdbx_seq_one_letter_code
_entity_poly.pdbx_strand_id
1 'polypeptide(L)' 'MYQKIIIKPILTEKMAILEERENKFAFLVSPGANKTEI' A
#
# COMPACT_ATOMS: atom_id res chain seq x y z
N MET A 1 1.28 -12.99 10.52
CA MET A 1 2.30 -11.94 10.71
C MET A 1 2.28 -11.03 9.48
N TYR A 2 1.34 -10.10 9.41
CA TYR A 2 1.16 -9.16 8.28
C TYR A 2 2.39 -8.27 8.02
N GLN A 3 3.26 -8.13 9.02
CA GLN A 3 4.56 -7.45 8.91
C GLN A 3 5.49 -8.04 7.84
N LYS A 4 5.26 -9.28 7.37
CA LYS A 4 6.06 -9.87 6.26
C LYS A 4 5.59 -9.43 4.87
N ILE A 5 4.36 -8.91 4.74
CA ILE A 5 3.75 -8.58 3.44
C ILE A 5 3.83 -7.08 3.18
N ILE A 6 3.42 -6.24 4.13
CA ILE A 6 3.49 -4.79 3.99
C ILE A 6 4.83 -4.30 4.56
N ILE A 7 5.69 -3.74 3.71
CA ILE A 7 7.04 -3.27 4.07
C ILE A 7 6.97 -1.85 4.63
N LYS A 8 6.32 -0.93 3.91
CA LYS A 8 6.13 0.47 4.34
C LYS A 8 5.03 1.19 3.54
N PRO A 9 4.40 2.23 4.08
CA PRO A 9 3.52 3.10 3.31
C PRO A 9 4.30 3.93 2.26
N ILE A 10 3.64 4.29 1.17
CA ILE A 10 4.16 5.20 0.14
C ILE A 10 3.45 6.54 0.29
N LEU A 11 4.17 7.52 0.83
CA LEU A 11 3.68 8.87 1.02
C LEU A 11 4.23 9.76 -0.10
N THR A 12 3.34 10.18 -1.00
CA THR A 12 3.63 11.13 -2.09
C THR A 12 2.42 12.01 -2.30
N GLU A 13 2.60 13.20 -2.89
CA GLU A 13 1.49 14.12 -3.20
C GLU A 13 0.39 13.42 -4.01
N LYS A 14 0.80 12.61 -5.00
CA LYS A 14 -0.14 11.80 -5.80
C LYS A 14 -0.99 10.87 -4.94
N MET A 15 -0.38 10.20 -3.96
CA MET A 15 -1.11 9.26 -3.09
C MET A 15 -2.00 9.99 -2.09
N ALA A 16 -1.61 11.17 -1.60
CA ALA A 16 -2.48 11.99 -0.75
C ALA A 16 -3.77 12.41 -1.49
N ILE A 17 -3.65 12.80 -2.77
CA ILE A 17 -4.81 13.14 -3.61
C ILE A 17 -5.74 11.92 -3.80
N LEU A 18 -5.16 10.74 -4.05
CA LEU A 18 -5.92 9.50 -4.24
C LEU A 18 -6.58 9.01 -2.95
N GLU A 19 -5.95 9.23 -1.80
CA GLU A 19 -6.53 8.95 -0.49
C GLU A 19 -7.77 9.82 -0.27
N GLU A 20 -7.65 11.14 -0.42
CA GLU A 20 -8.73 12.09 -0.17
C GLU A 20 -9.90 11.93 -1.15
N ARG A 21 -9.61 11.72 -2.43
CA ARG A 21 -10.64 11.71 -3.48
C ARG A 21 -11.21 10.34 -3.80
N GLU A 22 -10.42 9.30 -3.60
CA GLU A 22 -10.76 7.95 -4.07
C GLU A 22 -10.68 6.89 -2.97
N ASN A 23 -10.35 7.26 -1.73
CA ASN A 23 -10.16 6.34 -0.60
C ASN A 23 -9.15 5.21 -0.93
N LYS A 24 -8.08 5.57 -1.66
CA LYS A 24 -7.01 4.65 -2.08
C LYS A 24 -5.73 4.91 -1.32
N PHE A 25 -5.08 3.82 -0.91
CA PHE A 25 -3.83 3.85 -0.16
C PHE A 25 -2.74 3.10 -0.92
N ALA A 26 -1.48 3.49 -0.70
CA ALA A 26 -0.34 2.87 -1.35
C ALA A 26 0.68 2.35 -0.35
N PHE A 27 1.14 1.13 -0.58
CA PHE A 27 2.11 0.45 0.24
C PHE A 27 3.15 -0.25 -0.65
N LEU A 28 4.40 -0.26 -0.18
CA LEU A 28 5.41 -1.16 -0.72
C LEU A 28 5.19 -2.53 -0.07
N VAL A 29 4.99 -3.55 -0.89
CA VAL A 29 4.74 -4.92 -0.44
C VAL A 29 5.87 -5.87 -0.84
N SER A 30 5.94 -7.03 -0.18
CA SER A 30 6.88 -8.10 -0.53
C SER A 30 6.64 -8.57 -1.97
N PRO A 31 7.68 -8.71 -2.81
CA PRO A 31 7.53 -9.14 -4.20
C PRO A 31 6.86 -10.50 -4.39
N GLY A 32 6.93 -11.37 -3.39
CA GLY A 32 6.30 -12.70 -3.42
C GLY A 32 4.85 -12.73 -2.94
N ALA A 33 4.30 -11.60 -2.47
CA ALA A 33 2.94 -11.53 -1.96
C ALA A 33 1.93 -11.49 -3.12
N ASN A 34 0.84 -12.22 -2.98
CA ASN A 34 -0.25 -12.23 -3.94
C ASN A 34 -1.42 -11.33 -3.48
N LYS A 35 -2.37 -11.07 -4.38
CA LYS A 35 -3.50 -10.16 -4.12
C LYS A 35 -4.50 -10.65 -3.07
N THR A 36 -4.53 -11.93 -2.75
CA THR A 36 -5.40 -12.48 -1.70
C THR A 36 -4.78 -12.28 -0.30
N GLU A 37 -3.46 -12.12 -0.24
CA GLU A 37 -2.69 -11.91 0.99
C GLU A 37 -2.56 -10.43 1.37
N ILE A 38 -2.67 -9.52 0.39
CA ILE A 38 -2.58 -8.05 0.52
C ILE A 38 -3.96 -7.49 0.81
#